data_AF-B0KHC5-F1
#
_entry.id   AF-B0KHC5-F1
#
_cell.length_a   1.000
_cell.length_b   1.000
_cell.length_c   1.000
_cell.angle_alpha   90.00
_cell.angle_beta   90.00
_cell.angle_gamma   90.00
#
_symmetry.space_group_name_H-M   'P 1'
#
loop_
_entity.id
_entity.type
_entity.pdbx_description
1 polymer ?
#
loop_
_entity_poly.entity_id
_entity_poly.type
_entity_poly.pdbx_seq_one_letter_code
_entity_poly.pdbx_strand_id
1 'polypeptide(L)' 'MTNKCRGVIAPTFPLIVEALHRQGFFLFRDLPLGTTIRFRGEMVVVRFP' A
#
# COMPACT_ATOMS: atom_id res chain seq x y z
N MET A 1 10.93 -17.53 3.54
CA MET A 1 10.80 -16.53 2.46
C MET A 1 9.33 -16.16 2.33
N THR A 2 8.87 -15.16 3.09
CA THR A 2 7.51 -14.64 2.96
C THR A 2 7.44 -13.84 1.67
N ASN A 3 6.56 -14.26 0.77
CA ASN A 3 6.31 -13.65 -0.53
C ASN A 3 5.77 -12.23 -0.28
N LYS A 4 6.67 -11.23 -0.16
CA LYS A 4 6.28 -9.84 0.06
C LYS A 4 5.57 -9.35 -1.20
N CYS A 5 4.25 -9.19 -1.12
CA CYS A 5 3.47 -8.56 -2.18
C CYS A 5 4.19 -7.28 -2.63
N ARG A 6 4.51 -7.18 -3.94
CA ARG A 6 5.19 -6.02 -4.54
C ARG A 6 4.36 -4.72 -4.49
N GLY A 7 3.13 -4.79 -3.99
CA GLY A 7 2.23 -3.65 -3.83
C GLY A 7 0.86 -4.05 -3.30
N VAL A 8 0.04 -3.04 -3.05
CA VAL A 8 -1.36 -3.13 -2.61
C VAL A 8 -2.23 -2.33 -3.58
N ILE A 9 -3.39 -2.86 -3.95
CA ILE A 9 -4.37 -2.16 -4.78
C ILE A 9 -5.72 -2.23 -4.07
N ALA A 10 -6.40 -1.10 -3.94
CA ALA A 10 -7.72 -1.03 -3.34
C ALA A 10 -8.58 0.04 -4.01
N PRO A 11 -9.91 -0.13 -4.06
CA PRO A 11 -10.79 0.84 -4.74
C PRO A 11 -11.03 2.11 -3.93
N THR A 12 -10.69 2.13 -2.63
CA THR A 12 -10.91 3.31 -1.79
C THR A 12 -9.73 3.52 -0.84
N PHE A 13 -9.60 4.75 -0.35
CA PHE A 13 -8.59 5.09 0.64
C PHE A 13 -8.74 4.33 1.97
N PRO A 14 -9.94 4.11 2.54
CA PRO A 14 -10.08 3.26 3.73
C PRO A 14 -9.56 1.83 3.52
N LEU A 15 -9.86 1.22 2.37
CA LEU A 15 -9.42 -0.14 2.06
C LEU A 15 -7.91 -0.23 1.80
N ILE A 16 -7.29 0.81 1.24
CA ILE A 16 -5.83 0.83 1.09
C ILE A 16 -5.15 0.89 2.47
N VAL A 17 -5.68 1.70 3.39
CA VAL A 17 -5.13 1.84 4.75
C VAL A 17 -5.25 0.52 5.51
N GLU A 18 -6.41 -0.14 5.46
CA GLU A 18 -6.59 -1.45 6.10
C GLU A 18 -5.60 -2.50 5.55
N ALA A 19 -5.41 -2.54 4.23
CA ALA A 19 -4.48 -3.46 3.61
C ALA A 19 -3.01 -3.16 3.97
N LEU A 20 -2.64 -1.88 4.15
CA LEU A 20 -1.32 -1.47 4.66
C LEU A 20 -1.14 -1.88 6.13
N HIS A 21 -2.16 -1.70 6.97
CA HIS A 21 -2.14 -2.12 8.38
C HIS A 21 -1.94 -3.64 8.52
N ARG A 22 -2.62 -4.44 7.68
CA ARG A 22 -2.43 -5.91 7.64
C ARG A 22 -1.01 -6.33 7.25
N GLN A 23 -0.25 -5.46 6.59
CA GLN A 23 1.16 -5.66 6.26
C GLN A 23 2.13 -5.09 7.32
N GLY A 24 1.61 -4.47 8.38
CA GLY A 24 2.39 -3.90 9.47
C GLY A 24 2.77 -2.42 9.28
N PHE A 25 2.23 -1.74 8.26
CA PHE A 25 2.44 -0.31 8.05
C PHE A 25 1.30 0.48 8.65
N PHE A 26 1.47 1.03 9.86
CA PHE A 26 0.40 1.73 10.57
C PHE A 26 0.36 3.22 10.22
N LEU A 27 1.53 3.80 9.93
CA LEU A 27 1.73 5.19 9.60
C LEU A 27 2.42 5.33 8.24
N PHE A 28 2.23 6.46 7.56
CA PHE A 28 2.90 6.73 6.29
C PHE A 28 4.44 6.69 6.39
N ARG A 29 4.99 7.04 7.56
CA ARG A 29 6.43 6.97 7.83
C ARG A 29 6.98 5.55 7.91
N ASP A 30 6.11 4.56 8.10
CA ASP A 30 6.51 3.15 8.17
C ASP A 30 6.71 2.55 6.77
N LEU A 31 6.23 3.24 5.73
CA LEU A 31 6.38 2.81 4.35
C LEU A 31 7.86 2.87 3.93
N PRO A 32 8.37 1.84 3.22
CA PRO A 32 9.73 1.86 2.72
C PRO A 32 10.00 3.08 1.83
N LEU A 33 11.21 3.63 1.93
CA LEU A 33 11.67 4.65 0.99
C LEU A 33 11.60 4.09 -0.44
N GLY A 34 11.05 4.88 -1.37
CA GLY A 34 10.78 4.44 -2.74
C GLY A 34 9.38 3.85 -2.96
N THR A 35 8.55 3.76 -1.91
CA THR A 35 7.13 3.43 -2.06
C THR A 35 6.45 4.48 -2.93
N THR A 36 5.69 4.05 -3.94
CA THR A 36 4.91 4.94 -4.81
C THR A 36 3.42 4.72 -4.58
N ILE A 37 2.67 5.82 -4.47
CA ILE A 37 1.21 5.80 -4.33
C ILE A 37 0.63 6.49 -5.56
N ARG A 38 -0.25 5.81 -6.29
CA ARG A 38 -0.87 6.31 -7.52
C ARG A 38 -2.37 6.14 -7.44
N PHE A 39 -3.10 7.16 -7.87
CA PHE A 39 -4.54 7.11 -8.05
C PHE A 39 -4.83 6.79 -9.53
N ARG A 40 -5.59 5.72 -9.78
CA ARG A 40 -6.01 5.27 -11.13
C ARG A 40 -7.52 5.18 -11.16
N GLY A 41 -8.19 6.28 -11.54
CA GLY A 41 -9.65 6.38 -11.45
C GLY A 41 -10.09 6.15 -10.01
N GLU A 42 -10.96 5.16 -9.81
CA GLU A 42 -11.47 4.73 -8.50
C GLU A 42 -10.55 3.72 -7.81
N MET A 43 -9.25 3.71 -8.08
CA MET A 43 -8.32 2.79 -7.42
C MET A 43 -7.09 3.51 -6.88
N VAL A 44 -6.68 3.12 -5.69
CA VAL A 44 -5.39 3.48 -5.08
C VAL A 44 -4.44 2.31 -5.27
N VAL A 45 -3.28 2.59 -5.83
CA VAL A 45 -2.21 1.63 -6.10
C VAL A 45 -0.98 2.05 -5.30
N VAL A 46 -0.57 1.22 -4.34
CA VAL A 46 0.68 1.37 -3.58
C VAL A 46 1.68 0.34 -4.10
N ARG A 47 2.87 0.76 -4.51
CA ARG A 47 3.95 -0.16 -4.88
C ARG A 47 5.14 0.07 -3.97
N PHE A 48 5.65 -1.02 -3.43
CA PHE A 48 6.86 -1.02 -2.62
C PHE A 48 8.09 -1.21 -3.55
N PRO A 49 9.29 -0.79 -3.12
CA PRO A 49 10.54 -1.12 -3.82
C PRO A 49 10.80 -2.64 -3.88
#